data_AF-A0A9X6LK70-F1
#
_entry.id   AF-A0A9X6LK70-F1
#
_cell.length_a   1.000
_cell.length_b   1.000
_cell.length_c   1.000
_cell.angle_alpha   90.00
_cell.angle_beta   90.00
_cell.angle_gamma   90.00
#
_symmetry.space_group_name_H-M   'P 1'
#
loop_
_entity.id
_entity.type
_entity.pdbx_description
1 polymer ?
#
loop_
_entity_poly.entity_id
_entity_poly.type
_entity_poly.pdbx_seq_one_letter_code
_entity_poly.pdbx_strand_id
1 'polypeptide(L)'
;MKIDYFYLIDVKFVFGGFDYIQFRGEQLKDKDFVVIVSQQTYKLFLPIVSHLYSTRIHNTHNEVDSYFPMLDSSEWSTKIHFYYKKVRITTIRSVYIF
;
A
#
# COMPACT_ATOMS: atom_id res chain seq x y z
N MET A 1 -10.24 6.17 14.31
CA MET A 1 -10.39 5.29 13.14
C MET A 1 -9.73 3.96 13.47
N LYS A 2 -10.51 2.91 13.71
CA LYS A 2 -9.99 1.58 14.02
C LYS A 2 -9.73 0.93 12.67
N ILE A 3 -8.47 0.87 12.25
CA ILE A 3 -8.08 0.16 11.02
C ILE A 3 -8.12 -1.31 11.39
N ASP A 4 -9.23 -1.97 11.10
CA ASP A 4 -9.32 -3.43 11.21
C ASP A 4 -8.39 -4.00 10.14
N TYR A 5 -7.29 -4.62 10.58
CA TYR A 5 -6.33 -5.28 9.71
C TYR A 5 -7.01 -6.47 9.04
N PHE A 6 -7.67 -6.25 7.91
CA PHE A 6 -8.07 -7.33 7.03
C PHE A 6 -6.82 -7.85 6.34
N TYR A 7 -6.25 -8.90 6.96
CA TYR A 7 -5.41 -9.83 6.24
C TYR A 7 -6.23 -10.39 5.08
N LEU A 8 -5.96 -9.94 3.85
CA LEU A 8 -6.19 -10.75 2.66
C LEU A 8 -5.16 -11.90 2.68
N ILE A 9 -5.27 -12.78 3.69
CA ILE A 9 -4.61 -14.09 3.75
C ILE A 9 -5.58 -15.18 3.28
N ASP A 10 -6.84 -14.84 2.98
CA ASP A 10 -7.77 -15.81 2.45
C ASP A 10 -8.14 -15.51 1.00
N VAL A 11 -8.11 -16.56 0.21
CA VAL A 11 -8.28 -16.64 -1.24
C VAL A 11 -7.06 -16.21 -2.07
N LYS A 12 -6.33 -17.23 -2.55
CA LYS A 12 -5.46 -17.14 -3.73
C LYS A 12 -6.31 -16.78 -4.95
N PHE A 13 -6.60 -15.50 -5.15
CA PHE A 13 -7.19 -15.03 -6.38
C PHE A 13 -6.11 -14.87 -7.44
N VAL A 14 -6.25 -15.58 -8.55
CA VAL A 14 -5.55 -15.25 -9.78
C VAL A 14 -6.33 -14.11 -10.42
N PHE A 15 -5.77 -12.90 -10.39
CA PHE A 15 -6.39 -11.75 -11.05
C PHE A 15 -6.29 -11.94 -12.57
N GLY A 16 -7.42 -12.10 -13.25
CA GLY A 16 -7.49 -12.19 -14.71
C GLY A 16 -7.36 -10.83 -15.43
N GLY A 17 -7.32 -9.72 -14.68
CA GLY A 17 -7.26 -8.36 -15.20
C GLY A 17 -7.90 -7.33 -14.26
N PHE A 18 -7.79 -6.05 -14.62
CA PHE A 18 -8.38 -4.93 -13.86
C PHE A 18 -9.90 -4.99 -13.75
N ASP A 19 -10.58 -5.46 -14.80
CA ASP A 19 -12.04 -5.57 -14.85
C ASP A 19 -12.58 -6.45 -13.71
N TYR A 20 -11.84 -7.50 -13.35
CA TYR A 20 -12.21 -8.37 -12.25
C TYR A 20 -12.10 -7.67 -10.89
N ILE A 21 -11.09 -6.81 -10.71
CA ILE A 21 -10.92 -6.02 -9.48
C ILE A 21 -12.08 -5.04 -9.34
N GLN A 22 -12.46 -4.36 -10.42
CA GLN A 22 -13.59 -3.44 -10.42
C GLN A 22 -14.91 -4.18 -10.10
N PHE A 23 -15.18 -5.30 -10.77
CA PHE A 23 -16.35 -6.13 -10.50
C PHE A 23 -16.44 -6.54 -9.02
N ARG A 24 -15.32 -6.99 -8.43
CA ARG A 24 -15.28 -7.36 -7.01
C ARG A 24 -15.43 -6.16 -6.09
N GLY A 25 -14.88 -5.00 -6.47
CA GLY A 25 -15.08 -3.71 -5.82
C GLY A 25 -16.55 -3.38 -5.66
N GLU A 26 -17.34 -3.56 -6.72
CA GLU A 26 -18.78 -3.33 -6.70
C GLU A 26 -19.56 -4.29 -5.80
N GLN A 27 -19.08 -5.53 -5.64
CA GLN A 27 -19.70 -6.53 -4.76
C GLN A 27 -19.38 -6.30 -3.27
N LEU A 28 -18.37 -5.50 -2.96
CA LEU A 28 -17.91 -5.24 -1.59
C LEU A 28 -17.90 -3.74 -1.28
N LYS A 29 -18.89 -2.99 -1.77
CA LYS A 29 -18.98 -1.51 -1.68
C LYS A 29 -18.81 -0.94 -0.27
N ASP A 30 -19.11 -1.71 0.77
CA ASP A 30 -19.02 -1.27 2.17
C ASP A 30 -17.70 -1.67 2.84
N LYS A 31 -16.70 -2.13 2.09
CA LYS A 31 -15.40 -2.59 2.62
C LYS A 31 -14.23 -1.85 2.00
N ASP A 32 -13.23 -1.59 2.83
CA ASP A 32 -11.94 -1.11 2.38
C ASP A 32 -11.16 -2.24 1.67
N PHE A 33 -10.58 -1.91 0.52
CA PHE A 33 -9.68 -2.80 -0.21
C PHE A 33 -8.24 -2.37 0.03
N VAL A 34 -7.45 -3.30 0.58
CA VAL A 34 -6.01 -3.11 0.77
C VAL A 34 -5.28 -3.96 -0.25
N VAL A 35 -4.44 -3.31 -1.05
CA VAL A 35 -3.64 -3.97 -2.08
C VAL A 35 -2.20 -3.99 -1.62
N ILE A 36 -1.63 -5.20 -1.46
CA ILE A 36 -0.22 -5.42 -1.16
C ILE A 36 0.41 -6.04 -2.40
N VAL A 37 1.36 -5.32 -3.00
CA VAL A 37 1.87 -5.64 -4.33
C VAL A 37 3.38 -5.46 -4.42
N SER A 38 3.99 -6.03 -5.46
CA SER A 38 5.39 -5.82 -5.82
C SER A 38 5.57 -4.58 -6.71
N GLN A 39 6.83 -4.24 -7.01
CA GLN A 39 7.22 -2.99 -7.67
C GLN A 39 6.39 -2.61 -8.91
N GLN A 40 6.31 -3.49 -9.92
CA GLN A 40 5.69 -3.13 -11.21
C GLN A 40 4.20 -2.84 -11.04
N THR A 41 3.56 -3.54 -10.12
CA THR A 41 2.13 -3.43 -9.85
C THR A 41 1.80 -2.18 -9.06
N TYR A 42 2.71 -1.58 -8.30
CA TYR A 42 2.45 -0.27 -7.67
C TYR A 42 2.08 0.81 -8.69
N LYS A 43 2.76 0.86 -9.84
CA LYS A 43 2.47 1.85 -10.90
C LYS A 43 1.03 1.75 -11.44
N LEU A 44 0.48 0.54 -11.42
CA LEU A 44 -0.87 0.23 -11.88
C LEU A 44 -1.94 0.69 -10.87
N PHE A 45 -1.64 0.64 -9.57
CA PHE A 45 -2.60 0.96 -8.52
C PHE A 45 -2.49 2.38 -7.98
N LEU A 46 -1.32 3.02 -8.05
CA LEU A 46 -1.15 4.38 -7.53
C LEU A 46 -2.20 5.37 -8.07
N PRO A 47 -2.54 5.40 -9.37
CA PRO A 47 -3.53 6.34 -9.89
C PRO A 47 -4.98 6.09 -9.46
N ILE A 48 -5.29 4.96 -8.82
CA ILE A 48 -6.67 4.54 -8.51
C ILE A 48 -6.93 4.35 -7.02
N VAL A 49 -5.89 4.25 -6.19
CA VAL A 49 -6.05 4.12 -4.73
C VAL A 49 -6.25 5.48 -4.10
N SER A 50 -7.14 5.56 -3.11
CA SER A 50 -7.40 6.80 -2.38
C SER A 50 -6.33 7.10 -1.32
N HIS A 51 -5.67 6.07 -0.81
CA HIS A 51 -4.70 6.17 0.28
C HIS A 51 -3.51 5.24 0.02
N LEU A 52 -2.32 5.71 0.37
CA LEU A 52 -1.10 4.90 0.40
C LEU A 52 -0.56 4.84 1.82
N TYR A 53 -0.52 3.63 2.36
CA TYR A 53 0.11 3.33 3.65
C TYR A 53 1.54 2.86 3.42
N SER A 54 2.51 3.70 3.75
CA SER A 54 3.94 3.41 3.55
C SER A 54 4.64 3.13 4.88
N THR A 55 5.50 2.12 4.90
CA THR A 55 6.42 1.86 6.01
C THR A 55 7.85 2.04 5.52
N ARG A 56 8.52 3.08 6.02
CA ARG A 56 9.95 3.31 5.80
C ARG A 56 10.74 2.59 6.87
N ILE A 57 11.54 1.61 6.47
CA ILE A 57 12.49 0.92 7.34
C ILE A 57 13.74 1.80 7.44
N HIS A 58 14.15 2.15 8.66
CA HIS A 58 15.32 3.02 8.90
C HIS A 58 16.62 2.20 8.93
N ASN A 59 16.80 1.36 7.91
CA ASN A 59 17.99 0.55 7.66
C ASN A 59 18.35 0.69 6.18
N THR A 60 19.64 0.73 5.87
CA THR A 60 20.14 0.73 4.49
C THR A 60 20.45 -0.70 4.06
N HIS A 61 19.99 -1.09 2.88
CA HIS A 61 20.28 -2.38 2.26
C HIS A 61 21.00 -2.11 0.94
N ASN A 62 22.18 -2.72 0.76
CA ASN A 62 23.04 -2.49 -0.41
C ASN A 62 22.67 -3.37 -1.61
N GLU A 63 22.01 -4.49 -1.36
CA GLU A 63 21.63 -5.48 -2.35
C GLU A 63 20.11 -5.57 -2.40
N VAL A 64 19.50 -4.75 -3.26
CA VAL A 64 18.05 -4.77 -3.50
C VAL A 64 17.79 -5.03 -4.98
N ASP A 65 16.76 -5.80 -5.26
CA ASP A 65 16.34 -6.20 -6.60
C ASP A 65 15.25 -5.28 -7.18
N SER A 66 14.66 -4.43 -6.34
CA SER A 66 13.48 -3.64 -6.67
C SER A 66 13.38 -2.39 -5.81
N TYR A 67 12.80 -1.34 -6.41
CA TYR A 67 12.56 -0.07 -5.74
C TYR A 67 11.09 0.31 -5.83
N PHE A 68 10.57 0.92 -4.77
CA PHE A 68 9.25 1.55 -4.79
C PHE A 68 9.23 2.71 -5.81
N PRO A 69 8.16 2.88 -6.61
CA PRO A 69 8.08 3.99 -7.57
C PRO A 69 8.11 5.35 -6.87
N MET A 70 8.68 6.37 -7.52
CA MET A 70 8.67 7.73 -7.00
C MET A 70 7.25 8.28 -7.00
N LEU A 71 6.82 8.88 -5.89
CA LEU A 71 5.52 9.54 -5.77
C LEU A 71 5.63 10.96 -6.30
N ASP A 72 4.63 11.38 -7.09
CA ASP A 72 4.49 12.78 -7.48
C ASP A 72 3.98 13.60 -6.28
N SER A 73 4.81 14.53 -5.80
CA SER A 73 4.45 15.39 -4.66
C SER A 73 3.34 16.40 -4.98
N SER A 74 3.04 16.64 -6.26
CA SER A 74 1.90 17.48 -6.67
C SER A 74 0.56 16.76 -6.54
N GLU A 75 0.57 15.43 -6.60
CA GLU A 75 -0.62 14.58 -6.44
C GLU A 75 -0.78 14.09 -5.00
N TRP A 76 0.32 13.75 -4.31
CA TRP A 76 0.25 13.08 -3.02
C TRP A 76 0.58 14.00 -1.85
N SER A 77 -0.41 14.20 -0.97
CA SER A 77 -0.23 14.91 0.30
C SER A 77 0.06 13.95 1.45
N THR A 78 1.07 14.26 2.28
CA THR A 78 1.40 13.44 3.46
C THR A 78 0.63 13.94 4.69
N LYS A 79 -0.13 13.09 5.38
CA LYS A 79 -0.97 13.54 6.52
C LYS A 79 -0.48 13.09 7.89
N ILE A 80 0.17 11.94 8.03
CA ILE A 80 0.46 11.39 9.37
C ILE A 80 1.79 10.62 9.39
N HIS A 81 2.63 10.91 10.39
CA HIS A 81 3.86 10.17 10.68
C HIS A 81 3.77 9.49 12.06
N PHE A 82 3.87 8.16 12.07
CA PHE A 82 4.03 7.40 13.31
C PHE A 82 5.44 6.81 13.38
N TYR A 83 6.12 7.04 14.50
CA TYR A 83 7.39 6.42 14.80
C TYR A 83 7.16 5.15 15.61
N TYR A 84 7.63 4.02 15.08
CA TYR A 84 7.60 2.75 15.80
C TYR A 84 9.01 2.19 15.91
N LYS A 85 9.49 2.03 17.14
CA LYS A 85 10.80 1.47 17.46
C LYS A 85 10.60 0.13 18.18
N LYS A 86 11.05 -0.95 17.56
CA LYS A 86 11.22 -2.26 18.21
C LYS A 86 12.71 -2.55 18.30
N VAL A 87 13.13 -3.33 19.30
CA VAL A 87 14.52 -3.55 19.76
C VAL A 87 15.64 -3.50 18.68
N ARG A 88 15.39 -3.97 17.44
CA ARG A 88 16.38 -4.00 16.34
C ARG A 88 15.98 -3.24 15.06
N ILE A 89 14.77 -2.70 14.97
CA ILE A 89 14.26 -2.05 13.75
C ILE A 89 13.50 -0.79 14.13
N THR A 90 13.91 0.32 13.55
CA THR A 90 13.17 1.58 13.60
C THR A 90 12.37 1.71 12.30
N THR A 91 11.07 1.96 12.41
CA THR A 91 10.20 2.17 11.26
C THR A 91 9.47 3.50 11.39
N ILE A 92 9.30 4.19 10.27
CA ILE A 92 8.45 5.37 10.13
C ILE A 92 7.27 4.96 9.26
N ARG A 93 6.05 5.12 9.78
CA ARG A 93 4.83 4.84 9.03
C ARG A 93 4.20 6.15 8.57
N SER A 94 3.92 6.26 7.29
CA SER A 94 3.33 7.43 6.66
C SER A 94 2.03 7.06 5.94
N VAL A 95 1.03 7.94 6.00
CA VAL A 95 -0.18 7.85 5.18
C VAL A 95 -0.17 9.00 4.19
N TYR A 96 -0.22 8.67 2.90
CA TYR A 96 -0.39 9.62 1.81
C TYR A 96 -1.82 9.57 1.31
N ILE A 97 -2.34 10.72 0.94
CA ILE A 97 -3.71 10.89 0.42
C ILE A 97 -3.60 11.65 -0.90
N PHE A 98 -4.23 11.08 -1.93
CA PHE A 98 -4.38 11.64 -3.26
C PHE A 98 -5.40 12.79 -3.24
#